data_AF-A0A3L6MR32-F1
#
_entry.id   AF-A0A3L6MR32-F1
#
_cell.length_a   1.000
_cell.length_b   1.000
_cell.length_c   1.000
_cell.angle_alpha   90.00
_cell.angle_beta   90.00
_cell.angle_gamma   90.00
#
_symmetry.space_group_name_H-M   'P 1'
#
loop_
_entity.id
_entity.type
_entity.pdbx_description
1 polymer ?
#
loop_
_entity_poly.entity_id
_entity_poly.type
_entity_poly.pdbx_seq_one_letter_code
_entity_poly.pdbx_strand_id
1 'polypeptide(L)'
;MLTFVEQATDGPHGARGTSFFNGPLGALLPSATAMGATFDTKLMRSVGNMLAAETIEKGCQILLAPTVCLQRSPLIGRGFEAFGEDPILSGMMASEYINGVQEKGVATSIKHYAAYDQSYMSPEDDLQVAERTLREVHLLPFQLAVKHAKPWSFMTSYHRINGVHTSENEWLNTQILRQEWGWDGLLMSDWGGVFSTAEALNTGMDLEMPGPSRWRGDLLHLALFSRKVKKSMIDERVRNLLNLINRVRPAIERQLPNEEAGDTPAKRALCREVARSSIVLLKNEGKVLPLDPSAQQTYGLIGPGAIYPAVSGGGSADLRPYYVQRPLEAIEDVVGKERVRTAVGCYSHILTPPLSEYVTVPGTNEEGYQLFWYGDDPEGNPKAKPLHSTTTTQATMYFADNHPSGVPDVYWLRVVTLYKAPKTATMLVASFEIDRPIDLIDSINRFDIDIDRSIRAASRSI
;
A
#
# COMPACT_ATOMS: atom_id res chain seq x y z
N MET A 1 -3.97 14.59 -28.96
CA MET A 1 -3.39 13.79 -27.87
C MET A 1 -3.68 14.51 -26.57
N LEU A 2 -4.63 14.00 -25.77
CA LEU A 2 -4.81 14.41 -24.38
C LEU A 2 -3.70 13.71 -23.59
N THR A 3 -2.51 14.30 -23.50
CA THR A 3 -1.47 13.87 -22.56
C THR A 3 -1.83 14.39 -21.17
N PHE A 4 -2.85 13.79 -20.56
CA PHE A 4 -3.20 14.02 -19.16
C PHE A 4 -3.03 12.66 -18.48
N VAL A 5 -1.83 12.40 -17.97
CA VAL A 5 -1.61 11.22 -17.13
C VAL A 5 -2.15 11.58 -15.77
N GLU A 6 -3.35 11.11 -15.46
CA GLU A 6 -3.83 11.07 -14.09
C GLU A 6 -3.12 9.90 -13.40
N GLN A 7 -2.26 10.22 -12.44
CA GLN A 7 -1.55 9.27 -11.63
C GLN A 7 -2.30 9.08 -10.32
N ALA A 8 -2.68 7.84 -10.05
CA ALA A 8 -3.16 7.43 -8.75
C ALA A 8 -1.99 6.92 -7.91
N THR A 9 -2.12 7.02 -6.60
CA THR A 9 -1.16 6.45 -5.66
C THR A 9 -1.89 5.80 -4.49
N ASP A 10 -1.43 4.61 -4.09
CA ASP A 10 -1.78 4.08 -2.77
C ASP A 10 -1.12 4.93 -1.68
N GLY A 11 -1.62 4.97 -0.45
CA GLY A 11 -2.82 4.34 0.05
C GLY A 11 -3.18 4.86 1.45
N PRO A 12 -3.92 4.10 2.26
CA PRO A 12 -4.72 4.67 3.35
C PRO A 12 -3.93 5.28 4.52
N HIS A 13 -2.68 4.89 4.74
CA HIS A 13 -1.82 5.42 5.81
C HIS A 13 -0.49 5.98 5.29
N GLY A 14 -0.48 6.47 4.05
CA GLY A 14 0.69 7.10 3.43
C GLY A 14 0.62 7.07 1.91
N ALA A 15 1.05 8.14 1.23
CA ALA A 15 1.13 8.15 -0.23
C ALA A 15 2.47 7.55 -0.70
N ARG A 16 2.46 6.37 -1.32
CA ARG A 16 3.65 5.64 -1.79
C ARG A 16 4.32 6.32 -2.98
N GLY A 17 3.52 6.84 -3.91
CA GLY A 17 3.94 7.29 -5.23
C GLY A 17 3.70 6.25 -6.32
N THR A 18 4.54 6.30 -7.36
CA THR A 18 4.35 5.58 -8.63
C THR A 18 5.08 4.24 -8.70
N SER A 19 5.86 3.87 -7.69
CA SER A 19 6.60 2.61 -7.69
C SER A 19 6.85 2.06 -6.29
N PHE A 20 6.85 0.73 -6.14
CA PHE A 20 7.37 0.07 -4.95
C PHE A 20 8.89 0.05 -4.93
N PHE A 21 9.50 -0.44 -6.01
CA PHE A 21 10.95 -0.52 -6.14
C PHE A 21 11.55 0.86 -6.44
N ASN A 22 12.51 1.26 -5.62
CA ASN A 22 13.17 2.57 -5.67
C ASN A 22 12.19 3.75 -5.77
N GLY A 23 11.00 3.58 -5.17
CA GLY A 23 9.99 4.64 -5.10
C GLY A 23 10.41 5.80 -4.21
N PRO A 24 9.71 6.94 -4.31
CA PRO A 24 9.95 8.09 -3.45
C PRO A 24 9.69 7.73 -1.98
N LEU A 25 10.35 8.45 -1.08
CA LEU A 25 10.06 8.36 0.34
C LEU A 25 8.72 9.05 0.66
N GLY A 26 8.11 8.69 1.79
CA GLY A 26 6.87 9.33 2.24
C GLY A 26 6.66 9.27 3.75
N ALA A 27 5.66 10.01 4.20
CA ALA A 27 5.18 9.92 5.58
C ALA A 27 4.37 8.63 5.77
N LEU A 28 4.86 7.73 6.63
CA LEU A 28 4.16 6.52 7.04
C LEU A 28 3.42 6.78 8.36
N LEU A 29 2.10 6.74 8.31
CA LEU A 29 1.23 6.85 9.48
C LEU A 29 1.03 5.47 10.13
N PRO A 30 0.59 5.42 11.41
CA PRO A 30 0.07 4.19 11.98
C PRO A 30 -1.01 3.55 11.10
N SER A 31 -1.20 2.24 11.27
CA SER A 31 -2.24 1.48 10.56
C SER A 31 -3.62 2.15 10.71
N ALA A 32 -4.53 1.92 9.77
CA ALA A 32 -5.84 2.54 9.86
C ALA A 32 -6.61 2.09 11.11
N THR A 33 -6.40 0.86 11.59
CA THR A 33 -7.00 0.40 12.85
C THR A 33 -6.46 1.19 14.05
N ALA A 34 -5.17 1.54 14.05
CA ALA A 34 -4.60 2.44 15.05
C ALA A 34 -5.21 3.85 14.91
N MET A 35 -5.34 4.37 13.70
CA MET A 35 -6.03 5.66 13.46
C MET A 35 -7.50 5.63 13.94
N GLY A 36 -8.22 4.53 13.74
CA GLY A 36 -9.59 4.33 14.22
C GLY A 36 -9.68 4.33 15.75
N ALA A 37 -8.69 3.75 16.43
CA ALA A 37 -8.60 3.72 17.88
C ALA A 37 -8.41 5.11 18.53
N THR A 38 -8.12 6.16 17.74
CA THR A 38 -8.08 7.54 18.24
C THR A 38 -9.48 8.09 18.55
N PHE A 39 -10.53 7.59 17.88
CA PHE A 39 -11.89 8.17 17.89
C PHE A 39 -11.91 9.69 17.59
N ASP A 40 -10.90 10.22 16.91
CA ASP A 40 -10.73 11.66 16.65
C ASP A 40 -10.87 11.98 15.16
N THR A 41 -12.06 12.43 14.78
CA THR A 41 -12.37 12.80 13.40
C THR A 41 -11.63 14.08 12.96
N LYS A 42 -11.31 15.00 13.88
CA LYS A 42 -10.53 16.21 13.54
C LYS A 42 -9.10 15.84 13.19
N LEU A 43 -8.52 14.91 13.94
CA LEU A 43 -7.21 14.36 13.64
C LEU A 43 -7.19 13.68 12.27
N MET A 44 -8.27 12.97 11.89
CA MET A 44 -8.39 12.37 10.55
C MET A 44 -8.43 13.42 9.44
N ARG A 45 -9.07 14.57 9.66
CA ARG A 45 -9.02 15.69 8.70
C ARG A 45 -7.61 16.24 8.52
N SER A 46 -6.85 16.35 9.62
CA SER A 46 -5.43 16.75 9.56
C SER A 46 -4.58 15.71 8.82
N VAL A 47 -4.82 14.42 9.07
CA VAL A 47 -4.19 13.32 8.33
C VAL A 47 -4.48 13.43 6.84
N GLY A 48 -5.76 13.61 6.45
CA GLY A 48 -6.15 13.76 5.05
C GLY A 48 -5.46 14.93 4.36
N ASN A 49 -5.37 16.08 5.04
CA ASN A 49 -4.65 17.26 4.53
C ASN A 49 -3.16 16.99 4.30
N MET A 50 -2.49 16.29 5.24
CA MET A 50 -1.09 15.92 5.07
C MET A 50 -0.89 14.97 3.90
N LEU A 51 -1.75 13.96 3.77
CA LEU A 51 -1.65 12.97 2.70
C LEU A 51 -1.94 13.56 1.33
N ALA A 52 -2.87 14.52 1.22
CA ALA A 52 -3.05 15.28 -0.01
C ALA A 52 -1.78 16.02 -0.44
N ALA A 53 -1.06 16.63 0.49
CA ALA A 53 0.22 17.28 0.18
C ALA A 53 1.27 16.25 -0.32
N GLU A 54 1.38 15.09 0.34
CA GLU A 54 2.24 13.99 -0.12
C GLU A 54 1.84 13.46 -1.50
N THR A 55 0.55 13.38 -1.81
CA THR A 55 0.03 12.95 -3.11
C THR A 55 0.42 13.94 -4.22
N ILE A 56 0.25 15.25 -3.98
CA ILE A 56 0.64 16.29 -4.94
C ILE A 56 2.17 16.30 -5.15
N GLU A 57 2.95 16.17 -4.08
CA GLU A 57 4.42 16.11 -4.14
C GLU A 57 4.91 14.98 -5.04
N LYS A 58 4.19 13.86 -5.04
CA LYS A 58 4.49 12.68 -5.87
C LYS A 58 3.89 12.76 -7.28
N GLY A 59 3.38 13.92 -7.70
CA GLY A 59 2.80 14.13 -9.03
C GLY A 59 1.48 13.39 -9.26
N CYS A 60 0.83 12.93 -8.19
CA CYS A 60 -0.40 12.14 -8.23
C CYS A 60 -1.63 13.01 -7.89
N GLN A 61 -2.82 12.53 -8.28
CA GLN A 61 -4.09 13.26 -8.14
C GLN A 61 -5.17 12.48 -7.41
N ILE A 62 -5.00 11.17 -7.32
CA ILE A 62 -5.97 10.27 -6.70
C ILE A 62 -5.22 9.49 -5.63
N LEU A 63 -5.59 9.69 -4.37
CA LEU A 63 -5.16 8.84 -3.27
C LEU A 63 -6.13 7.65 -3.15
N LEU A 64 -5.61 6.44 -3.30
CA LEU A 64 -6.40 5.19 -3.24
C LEU A 64 -6.71 4.83 -1.78
N ALA A 65 -7.56 5.62 -1.16
CA ALA A 65 -7.88 5.64 0.26
C ALA A 65 -9.21 6.35 0.54
N PRO A 66 -9.76 6.26 1.76
CA PRO A 66 -9.40 5.31 2.80
C PRO A 66 -10.00 3.92 2.54
N THR A 67 -9.45 2.90 3.19
CA THR A 67 -10.06 1.56 3.23
C THR A 67 -11.04 1.50 4.40
N VAL A 68 -12.31 1.15 4.14
CA VAL A 68 -13.40 1.21 5.13
C VAL A 68 -14.16 -0.10 5.30
N CYS A 69 -13.67 -1.19 4.69
CA CYS A 69 -14.21 -2.52 4.90
C CYS A 69 -14.02 -2.93 6.38
N LEU A 70 -14.97 -3.71 6.90
CA LEU A 70 -15.01 -4.02 8.34
C LEU A 70 -14.33 -5.35 8.64
N GLN A 71 -13.64 -5.41 9.79
CA GLN A 71 -13.00 -6.63 10.28
C GLN A 71 -14.03 -7.59 10.89
N ARG A 72 -14.89 -8.18 10.05
CA ARG A 72 -15.85 -9.22 10.49
C ARG A 72 -15.14 -10.39 11.18
N SER A 73 -13.93 -10.71 10.72
CA SER A 73 -13.05 -11.72 11.28
C SER A 73 -11.72 -11.08 11.69
N PRO A 74 -11.12 -11.48 12.83
CA PRO A 74 -9.79 -11.01 13.22
C PRO A 74 -8.67 -11.58 12.33
N LEU A 75 -8.97 -12.52 11.43
CA LEU A 75 -8.00 -13.20 10.57
C LEU A 75 -7.85 -12.57 9.17
N ILE A 76 -8.58 -11.49 8.88
CA ILE A 76 -8.50 -10.82 7.59
C ILE A 76 -7.09 -10.22 7.37
N GLY A 77 -6.46 -10.58 6.25
CA GLY A 77 -5.08 -10.16 5.95
C GLY A 77 -4.89 -8.64 5.83
N ARG A 78 -5.94 -7.90 5.45
CA ARG A 78 -5.95 -6.43 5.34
C ARG A 78 -6.70 -5.74 6.49
N GLY A 79 -6.88 -6.42 7.63
CA GLY A 79 -7.58 -5.86 8.78
C GLY A 79 -6.96 -4.58 9.30
N PHE A 80 -5.61 -4.53 9.36
CA PHE A 80 -4.87 -3.34 9.76
C PHE A 80 -5.16 -2.10 8.89
N GLU A 81 -5.63 -2.33 7.66
CA GLU A 81 -5.81 -1.28 6.65
C GLU A 81 -7.15 -0.54 6.78
N ALA A 82 -8.08 -1.02 7.61
CA ALA A 82 -9.35 -0.35 7.88
C ALA A 82 -9.50 0.09 9.35
N PHE A 83 -10.38 1.07 9.61
CA PHE A 83 -10.49 1.76 10.89
C PHE A 83 -10.96 0.89 12.07
N GLY A 84 -11.94 0.01 11.85
CA GLY A 84 -12.48 -0.84 12.90
C GLY A 84 -13.77 -1.55 12.49
N GLU A 85 -14.27 -2.42 13.35
CA GLU A 85 -15.44 -3.27 13.08
C GLU A 85 -16.78 -2.52 13.11
N ASP A 86 -16.84 -1.36 13.79
CA ASP A 86 -18.05 -0.55 13.88
C ASP A 86 -18.25 0.31 12.62
N PRO A 87 -19.41 0.19 11.93
CA PRO A 87 -19.64 0.91 10.68
C PRO A 87 -19.76 2.43 10.84
N ILE A 88 -20.22 2.90 12.01
CA ILE A 88 -20.41 4.33 12.27
C ILE A 88 -19.05 4.98 12.48
N LEU A 89 -18.21 4.42 13.35
CA LEU A 89 -16.82 4.84 13.54
C LEU A 89 -16.09 4.88 12.20
N SER A 90 -16.08 3.76 11.46
CA SER A 90 -15.39 3.67 10.18
C SER A 90 -15.89 4.70 9.17
N GLY A 91 -17.21 4.92 9.06
CA GLY A 91 -17.78 5.93 8.18
C GLY A 91 -17.45 7.37 8.57
N MET A 92 -17.48 7.70 9.87
CA MET A 92 -17.19 9.05 10.36
C MET A 92 -15.70 9.39 10.26
N MET A 93 -14.81 8.45 10.60
CA MET A 93 -13.36 8.60 10.44
C MET A 93 -12.99 8.78 8.96
N ALA A 94 -13.55 7.95 8.09
CA ALA A 94 -13.36 8.07 6.65
C ALA A 94 -13.87 9.41 6.10
N SER A 95 -15.02 9.90 6.57
CA SER A 95 -15.60 11.16 6.09
C SER A 95 -14.65 12.33 6.32
N GLU A 96 -14.10 12.48 7.53
CA GLU A 96 -13.18 13.58 7.80
C GLU A 96 -11.81 13.39 7.15
N TYR A 97 -11.32 12.16 7.03
CA TYR A 97 -10.13 11.85 6.21
C TYR A 97 -10.33 12.34 4.76
N ILE A 98 -11.46 11.97 4.13
CA ILE A 98 -11.81 12.33 2.76
C ILE A 98 -11.93 13.85 2.61
N ASN A 99 -12.62 14.50 3.54
CA ASN A 99 -12.71 15.96 3.57
C ASN A 99 -11.32 16.60 3.57
N GLY A 100 -10.40 16.13 4.42
CA GLY A 100 -9.04 16.64 4.49
C GLY A 100 -8.24 16.48 3.20
N VAL A 101 -8.38 15.34 2.51
CA VAL A 101 -7.70 15.12 1.22
C VAL A 101 -8.28 16.04 0.14
N GLN A 102 -9.61 16.09 0.03
CA GLN A 102 -10.30 16.86 -1.02
C GLN A 102 -10.21 18.38 -0.85
N GLU A 103 -9.99 18.88 0.37
CA GLU A 103 -9.73 20.31 0.64
C GLU A 103 -8.53 20.86 -0.14
N LYS A 104 -7.54 20.01 -0.42
CA LYS A 104 -6.35 20.37 -1.21
C LYS A 104 -6.48 20.04 -2.70
N GLY A 105 -7.67 19.62 -3.13
CA GLY A 105 -7.96 19.33 -4.55
C GLY A 105 -7.49 17.95 -5.03
N VAL A 106 -7.13 17.05 -4.12
CA VAL A 106 -6.78 15.66 -4.41
C VAL A 106 -8.04 14.80 -4.28
N ALA A 107 -8.27 13.88 -5.21
CA ALA A 107 -9.37 12.93 -5.10
C ALA A 107 -9.02 11.79 -4.14
N THR A 108 -10.02 11.30 -3.41
CA THR A 108 -9.96 9.99 -2.76
C THR A 108 -10.66 8.94 -3.60
N SER A 109 -10.15 7.70 -3.57
CA SER A 109 -10.87 6.50 -3.99
C SER A 109 -11.16 5.63 -2.77
N ILE A 110 -12.34 5.84 -2.17
CA ILE A 110 -12.77 5.06 -0.99
C ILE A 110 -12.93 3.59 -1.39
N LYS A 111 -12.40 2.67 -0.58
CA LYS A 111 -12.23 1.27 -0.98
C LYS A 111 -12.49 0.25 0.14
N HIS A 112 -12.76 -1.01 -0.15
CA HIS A 112 -13.13 -1.56 -1.47
C HIS A 112 -14.65 -1.77 -1.47
N TYR A 113 -15.31 -1.20 -2.47
CA TYR A 113 -16.77 -1.17 -2.59
C TYR A 113 -17.29 -2.47 -3.21
N ALA A 114 -17.90 -3.39 -2.46
CA ALA A 114 -18.12 -3.37 -1.01
C ALA A 114 -17.62 -4.66 -0.35
N ALA A 115 -17.74 -4.73 0.97
CA ALA A 115 -17.62 -5.94 1.79
C ALA A 115 -16.34 -6.79 1.60
N TYR A 116 -15.20 -6.17 1.32
CA TYR A 116 -13.92 -6.89 1.26
C TYR A 116 -13.44 -7.28 2.66
N ASP A 117 -14.00 -8.36 3.21
CA ASP A 117 -13.82 -8.79 4.61
C ASP A 117 -12.99 -10.09 4.77
N GLN A 118 -12.47 -10.63 3.67
CA GLN A 118 -11.52 -11.76 3.62
C GLN A 118 -10.52 -11.58 2.46
N SER A 119 -9.43 -12.37 2.45
CA SER A 119 -8.34 -12.19 1.47
C SER A 119 -7.73 -13.49 0.94
N TYR A 120 -8.35 -14.65 1.19
CA TYR A 120 -7.75 -15.95 0.88
C TYR A 120 -7.82 -16.29 -0.63
N MET A 121 -8.98 -16.14 -1.28
CA MET A 121 -9.15 -16.36 -2.72
C MET A 121 -9.93 -15.21 -3.35
N SER A 122 -9.43 -13.99 -3.10
CA SER A 122 -10.15 -12.73 -3.32
C SER A 122 -10.97 -12.62 -4.62
N PRO A 123 -10.46 -12.93 -5.84
CA PRO A 123 -11.31 -12.90 -7.04
C PRO A 123 -12.34 -14.04 -7.11
N GLU A 124 -12.04 -15.21 -6.55
CA GLU A 124 -12.91 -16.40 -6.62
C GLU A 124 -13.99 -16.41 -5.53
N ASP A 125 -13.75 -15.67 -4.44
CA ASP A 125 -14.64 -15.57 -3.30
C ASP A 125 -16.04 -15.04 -3.70
N ASP A 126 -17.07 -15.58 -3.04
CA ASP A 126 -18.45 -15.13 -3.19
C ASP A 126 -19.11 -14.98 -1.82
N LEU A 127 -19.29 -13.74 -1.40
CA LEU A 127 -19.91 -13.40 -0.12
C LEU A 127 -21.43 -13.58 -0.22
N GLN A 128 -21.93 -14.62 0.46
CA GLN A 128 -23.37 -14.83 0.65
C GLN A 128 -23.85 -14.02 1.84
N VAL A 129 -24.61 -12.96 1.59
CA VAL A 129 -25.01 -12.00 2.63
C VAL A 129 -26.43 -11.48 2.38
N ALA A 130 -27.23 -11.43 3.45
CA ALA A 130 -28.56 -10.84 3.41
C ALA A 130 -28.45 -9.32 3.20
N GLU A 131 -29.38 -8.74 2.43
CA GLU A 131 -29.41 -7.30 2.16
C GLU A 131 -29.35 -6.47 3.44
N ARG A 132 -30.07 -6.88 4.50
CA ARG A 132 -30.05 -6.19 5.79
C ARG A 132 -28.62 -6.04 6.35
N THR A 133 -27.86 -7.13 6.39
CA THR A 133 -26.46 -7.10 6.86
C THR A 133 -25.60 -6.27 5.93
N LEU A 134 -25.78 -6.40 4.62
CA LEU A 134 -25.04 -5.62 3.64
C LEU A 134 -25.28 -4.12 3.83
N ARG A 135 -26.53 -3.70 4.04
CA ARG A 135 -26.95 -2.31 4.28
C ARG A 135 -26.48 -1.76 5.62
N GLU A 136 -26.80 -2.45 6.72
CA GLU A 136 -26.56 -1.97 8.08
C GLU A 136 -25.08 -2.05 8.50
N VAL A 137 -24.28 -2.92 7.87
CA VAL A 137 -22.90 -3.20 8.26
C VAL A 137 -21.92 -2.78 7.15
N HIS A 138 -21.89 -3.49 6.02
CA HIS A 138 -20.81 -3.31 5.04
C HIS A 138 -20.94 -2.05 4.15
N LEU A 139 -22.16 -1.59 3.88
CA LEU A 139 -22.44 -0.40 3.06
C LEU A 139 -22.51 0.88 3.88
N LEU A 140 -22.85 0.80 5.17
CA LEU A 140 -23.04 1.96 6.02
C LEU A 140 -21.81 2.89 6.09
N PRO A 141 -20.55 2.41 6.19
CA PRO A 141 -19.38 3.28 6.15
C PRO A 141 -19.28 4.11 4.85
N PHE A 142 -19.56 3.47 3.70
CA PHE A 142 -19.58 4.14 2.40
C PHE A 142 -20.74 5.14 2.30
N GLN A 143 -21.94 4.77 2.78
CA GLN A 143 -23.10 5.65 2.80
C GLN A 143 -22.83 6.92 3.61
N LEU A 144 -22.22 6.77 4.79
CA LEU A 144 -21.81 7.88 5.64
C LEU A 144 -20.78 8.77 4.94
N ALA A 145 -19.77 8.18 4.29
CA ALA A 145 -18.78 8.92 3.52
C ALA A 145 -19.42 9.72 2.36
N VAL A 146 -20.38 9.13 1.62
CA VAL A 146 -21.13 9.86 0.57
C VAL A 146 -21.91 11.02 1.18
N LYS A 147 -22.60 10.80 2.29
CA LYS A 147 -23.41 11.81 2.96
C LYS A 147 -22.56 12.98 3.49
N HIS A 148 -21.41 12.70 4.09
CA HIS A 148 -20.64 13.67 4.87
C HIS A 148 -19.41 14.23 4.15
N ALA A 149 -18.90 13.55 3.12
CA ALA A 149 -17.65 13.95 2.44
C ALA A 149 -17.71 13.89 0.91
N LYS A 150 -18.69 13.17 0.33
CA LYS A 150 -18.88 13.04 -1.13
C LYS A 150 -17.55 12.70 -1.84
N PRO A 151 -16.92 11.53 -1.56
CA PRO A 151 -15.67 11.16 -2.20
C PRO A 151 -15.79 11.21 -3.72
N TRP A 152 -14.79 11.75 -4.41
CA TRP A 152 -14.85 11.96 -5.85
C TRP A 152 -14.67 10.67 -6.65
N SER A 153 -14.16 9.60 -6.02
CA SER A 153 -14.10 8.28 -6.63
C SER A 153 -14.30 7.15 -5.61
N PHE A 154 -14.65 5.98 -6.14
CA PHE A 154 -14.80 4.71 -5.43
C PHE A 154 -13.98 3.65 -6.14
N MET A 155 -13.39 2.71 -5.40
CA MET A 155 -12.75 1.51 -5.95
C MET A 155 -13.58 0.29 -5.60
N THR A 156 -13.95 -0.54 -6.58
CA THR A 156 -14.71 -1.77 -6.33
C THR A 156 -13.87 -2.86 -5.68
N SER A 157 -14.52 -3.82 -5.03
CA SER A 157 -13.86 -5.03 -4.52
C SER A 157 -13.55 -6.04 -5.65
N TYR A 158 -12.69 -7.01 -5.36
CA TYR A 158 -12.39 -8.11 -6.30
C TYR A 158 -13.51 -9.17 -6.37
N HIS A 159 -14.03 -9.57 -5.22
CA HIS A 159 -14.89 -10.73 -5.05
C HIS A 159 -16.33 -10.50 -5.57
N ARG A 160 -17.13 -11.56 -5.47
CA ARG A 160 -18.57 -11.55 -5.77
C ARG A 160 -19.40 -11.34 -4.51
N ILE A 161 -20.53 -10.67 -4.66
CA ILE A 161 -21.54 -10.57 -3.59
C ILE A 161 -22.82 -11.18 -4.15
N ASN A 162 -23.30 -12.24 -3.49
CA ASN A 162 -24.46 -13.03 -3.90
C ASN A 162 -24.40 -13.45 -5.38
N GLY A 163 -23.24 -13.94 -5.83
CA GLY A 163 -23.04 -14.53 -7.16
C GLY A 163 -22.56 -13.59 -8.27
N VAL A 164 -22.47 -12.27 -8.03
CA VAL A 164 -22.07 -11.28 -9.05
C VAL A 164 -20.85 -10.50 -8.59
N HIS A 165 -19.84 -10.38 -9.45
CA HIS A 165 -18.63 -9.59 -9.14
C HIS A 165 -19.02 -8.15 -8.85
N THR A 166 -18.41 -7.54 -7.82
CA THR A 166 -18.80 -6.16 -7.47
C THR A 166 -18.56 -5.17 -8.61
N SER A 167 -17.59 -5.43 -9.49
CA SER A 167 -17.34 -4.65 -10.72
C SER A 167 -18.48 -4.70 -11.75
N GLU A 168 -19.40 -5.65 -11.62
CA GLU A 168 -20.49 -5.97 -12.55
C GLU A 168 -21.87 -5.93 -11.86
N ASN A 169 -21.91 -5.51 -10.61
CA ASN A 169 -23.12 -5.60 -9.80
C ASN A 169 -23.99 -4.35 -9.96
N GLU A 170 -25.03 -4.43 -10.79
CA GLU A 170 -25.95 -3.31 -11.08
C GLU A 170 -26.64 -2.78 -9.81
N TRP A 171 -26.99 -3.66 -8.88
CA TRP A 171 -27.65 -3.28 -7.64
C TRP A 171 -26.72 -2.41 -6.77
N LEU A 172 -25.44 -2.77 -6.67
CA LEU A 172 -24.44 -1.96 -5.95
C LEU A 172 -24.09 -0.68 -6.70
N ASN A 173 -23.71 -0.80 -7.96
CA ASN A 173 -23.02 0.27 -8.68
C ASN A 173 -23.98 1.30 -9.27
N THR A 174 -25.18 0.88 -9.65
CA THR A 174 -26.18 1.76 -10.28
C THR A 174 -27.30 2.07 -9.29
N GLN A 175 -27.99 1.06 -8.76
CA GLN A 175 -29.20 1.28 -7.96
C GLN A 175 -28.87 1.94 -6.61
N ILE A 176 -27.91 1.40 -5.86
CA ILE A 176 -27.50 2.01 -4.58
C ILE A 176 -26.69 3.27 -4.82
N LEU A 177 -25.53 3.12 -5.47
CA LEU A 177 -24.53 4.18 -5.47
C LEU A 177 -24.99 5.41 -6.27
N ARG A 178 -25.52 5.23 -7.50
CA ARG A 178 -25.97 6.35 -8.34
C ARG A 178 -27.38 6.81 -8.03
N GLN A 179 -28.35 5.90 -7.93
CA GLN A 179 -29.77 6.26 -7.85
C GLN A 179 -30.22 6.57 -6.41
N GLU A 180 -29.93 5.68 -5.46
CA GLU A 180 -30.39 5.84 -4.08
C GLU A 180 -29.57 6.89 -3.31
N TRP A 181 -28.24 6.81 -3.38
CA TRP A 181 -27.35 7.74 -2.67
C TRP A 181 -27.06 9.02 -3.46
N GLY A 182 -27.41 9.06 -4.75
CA GLY A 182 -27.23 10.24 -5.59
C GLY A 182 -25.76 10.60 -5.84
N TRP A 183 -24.85 9.63 -5.80
CA TRP A 183 -23.42 9.88 -5.97
C TRP A 183 -23.02 10.04 -7.45
N ASP A 184 -22.21 11.05 -7.74
CA ASP A 184 -21.88 11.51 -9.10
C ASP A 184 -20.38 11.45 -9.45
N GLY A 185 -19.57 10.73 -8.66
CA GLY A 185 -18.12 10.59 -8.86
C GLY A 185 -17.72 9.51 -9.88
N LEU A 186 -16.46 9.07 -9.84
CA LEU A 186 -15.90 8.04 -10.73
C LEU A 186 -15.76 6.68 -10.03
N LEU A 187 -16.30 5.61 -10.62
CA LEU A 187 -16.13 4.24 -10.14
C LEU A 187 -14.98 3.56 -10.89
N MET A 188 -13.93 3.18 -10.18
CA MET A 188 -12.79 2.43 -10.73
C MET A 188 -12.75 1.01 -10.19
N SER A 189 -12.10 0.10 -10.93
CA SER A 189 -11.80 -1.23 -10.42
C SER A 189 -10.62 -1.21 -9.46
N ASP A 190 -10.54 -2.21 -8.58
CA ASP A 190 -9.24 -2.60 -8.02
C ASP A 190 -8.33 -3.16 -9.13
N TRP A 191 -7.05 -3.42 -8.83
CA TRP A 191 -6.01 -3.81 -9.77
C TRP A 191 -6.28 -5.17 -10.43
N GLY A 192 -6.80 -5.15 -11.66
CA GLY A 192 -7.23 -6.34 -12.39
C GLY A 192 -8.61 -6.86 -11.98
N GLY A 193 -9.34 -6.10 -11.14
CA GLY A 193 -10.67 -6.44 -10.62
C GLY A 193 -11.82 -6.15 -11.60
N VAL A 194 -11.65 -6.47 -12.88
CA VAL A 194 -12.69 -6.43 -13.91
C VAL A 194 -12.73 -7.80 -14.58
N PHE A 195 -13.93 -8.34 -14.82
CA PHE A 195 -14.12 -9.72 -15.27
C PHE A 195 -14.98 -9.84 -16.55
N SER A 196 -15.34 -8.71 -17.14
CA SER A 196 -16.13 -8.64 -18.38
C SER A 196 -15.97 -7.29 -19.09
N THR A 197 -16.39 -7.25 -20.34
CA THR A 197 -16.48 -6.01 -21.12
C THR A 197 -17.84 -5.34 -20.97
N ALA A 198 -18.92 -6.02 -21.39
CA ALA A 198 -20.23 -5.40 -21.55
C ALA A 198 -20.95 -5.24 -20.21
N GLU A 199 -20.89 -6.27 -19.37
CA GLU A 199 -21.57 -6.36 -18.09
C GLU A 199 -21.02 -5.31 -17.12
N ALA A 200 -19.69 -5.22 -16.96
CA ALA A 200 -19.05 -4.18 -16.14
C ALA A 200 -19.38 -2.75 -16.64
N LEU A 201 -19.31 -2.51 -17.95
CA LEU A 201 -19.55 -1.17 -18.52
C LEU A 201 -21.02 -0.75 -18.38
N ASN A 202 -21.95 -1.67 -18.62
CA ASN A 202 -23.39 -1.42 -18.52
C ASN A 202 -23.84 -1.18 -17.07
N THR A 203 -23.10 -1.69 -16.09
CA THR A 203 -23.41 -1.53 -14.65
C THR A 203 -22.67 -0.35 -13.99
N GLY A 204 -22.01 0.51 -14.78
CA GLY A 204 -21.48 1.78 -14.29
C GLY A 204 -20.00 1.77 -13.89
N MET A 205 -19.25 0.71 -14.20
CA MET A 205 -17.79 0.70 -14.02
C MET A 205 -17.14 1.72 -14.98
N ASP A 206 -16.62 2.83 -14.45
CA ASP A 206 -16.11 3.93 -15.26
C ASP A 206 -14.67 3.68 -15.74
N LEU A 207 -13.79 3.21 -14.86
CA LEU A 207 -12.36 3.05 -15.14
C LEU A 207 -11.85 1.64 -14.81
N GLU A 208 -11.23 0.98 -15.79
CA GLU A 208 -10.50 -0.29 -15.60
C GLU A 208 -9.05 0.01 -15.22
N MET A 209 -8.56 -0.67 -14.19
CA MET A 209 -7.19 -0.56 -13.70
C MET A 209 -6.56 -1.95 -13.55
N PRO A 210 -5.24 -2.13 -13.76
CA PRO A 210 -4.32 -1.16 -14.37
C PRO A 210 -4.41 -1.11 -15.89
N GLY A 211 -3.62 -0.22 -16.49
CA GLY A 211 -3.27 -0.32 -17.91
C GLY A 211 -2.11 -1.31 -18.16
N PRO A 212 -1.93 -1.80 -19.41
CA PRO A 212 -2.88 -1.67 -20.52
C PRO A 212 -4.16 -2.47 -20.26
N SER A 213 -5.27 -1.98 -20.81
CA SER A 213 -6.59 -2.59 -20.62
C SER A 213 -6.64 -4.02 -21.17
N ARG A 214 -7.29 -4.92 -20.43
CA ARG A 214 -7.60 -6.29 -20.87
C ARG A 214 -8.99 -6.37 -21.49
N TRP A 215 -9.95 -5.64 -20.95
CA TRP A 215 -11.38 -5.78 -21.30
C TRP A 215 -11.92 -4.72 -22.24
N ARG A 216 -11.24 -3.58 -22.35
CA ARG A 216 -11.75 -2.36 -23.01
C ARG A 216 -10.93 -1.92 -24.23
N GLY A 217 -10.06 -2.80 -24.73
CA GLY A 217 -9.47 -2.72 -26.07
C GLY A 217 -10.41 -3.31 -27.13
N ASP A 218 -9.89 -4.25 -27.94
CA ASP A 218 -10.63 -4.89 -29.06
C ASP A 218 -11.96 -5.51 -28.64
N LEU A 219 -12.04 -6.06 -27.43
CA LEU A 219 -13.28 -6.63 -26.89
C LEU A 219 -14.42 -5.61 -26.78
N LEU A 220 -14.12 -4.35 -26.45
CA LEU A 220 -15.12 -3.28 -26.40
C LEU A 220 -15.62 -2.90 -27.79
N HIS A 221 -14.73 -2.91 -28.80
CA HIS A 221 -15.13 -2.71 -30.19
C HIS A 221 -16.12 -3.79 -30.65
N LEU A 222 -15.87 -5.06 -30.30
CA LEU A 222 -16.79 -6.17 -30.60
C LEU A 222 -18.12 -6.03 -29.85
N ALA A 223 -18.10 -5.61 -28.57
CA ALA A 223 -19.32 -5.39 -27.78
C ALA A 223 -20.20 -4.25 -28.34
N LEU A 224 -19.57 -3.18 -28.84
CA LEU A 224 -20.28 -2.10 -29.55
C LEU A 224 -20.88 -2.58 -30.88
N PHE A 225 -20.09 -3.27 -31.70
CA PHE A 225 -20.52 -3.76 -33.00
C PHE A 225 -21.70 -4.74 -32.87
N SER A 226 -21.63 -5.63 -31.89
CA SER A 226 -22.69 -6.60 -31.56
C SER A 226 -23.86 -6.00 -30.77
N ARG A 227 -23.85 -4.70 -30.49
CA ARG A 227 -24.88 -3.96 -29.73
C ARG A 227 -25.10 -4.46 -28.28
N LYS A 228 -24.12 -5.16 -27.70
CA LYS A 228 -24.11 -5.49 -26.27
C LYS A 228 -23.82 -4.27 -25.39
N VAL A 229 -23.12 -3.28 -25.94
CA VAL A 229 -22.90 -1.97 -25.32
C VAL A 229 -23.43 -0.88 -26.25
N LYS A 230 -24.13 0.11 -25.70
CA LYS A 230 -24.51 1.32 -26.44
C LYS A 230 -23.40 2.36 -26.34
N LYS A 231 -23.18 3.12 -27.42
CA LYS A 231 -22.24 4.27 -27.41
C LYS A 231 -22.51 5.23 -26.24
N SER A 232 -23.79 5.47 -25.93
CA SER A 232 -24.18 6.34 -24.80
C SER A 232 -23.65 5.87 -23.45
N MET A 233 -23.49 4.55 -23.25
CA MET A 233 -22.90 4.03 -22.01
C MET A 233 -21.43 4.41 -21.91
N ILE A 234 -20.67 4.30 -23.02
CA ILE A 234 -19.27 4.74 -23.07
C ILE A 234 -19.18 6.26 -22.83
N ASP A 235 -20.02 7.05 -23.51
CA ASP A 235 -20.04 8.50 -23.35
C ASP A 235 -20.28 8.89 -21.87
N GLU A 236 -21.09 8.12 -21.14
CA GLU A 236 -21.35 8.34 -19.71
C GLU A 236 -20.14 7.97 -18.84
N ARG A 237 -19.48 6.81 -19.07
CA ARG A 237 -18.25 6.43 -18.34
C ARG A 237 -17.13 7.46 -18.56
N VAL A 238 -16.94 7.88 -19.81
CA VAL A 238 -15.95 8.91 -20.18
C VAL A 238 -16.28 10.25 -19.54
N ARG A 239 -17.56 10.62 -19.44
CA ARG A 239 -17.98 11.86 -18.76
C ARG A 239 -17.58 11.86 -17.28
N ASN A 240 -17.77 10.75 -16.57
CA ASN A 240 -17.38 10.63 -15.16
C ASN A 240 -15.86 10.77 -14.99
N LEU A 241 -15.08 10.18 -15.90
CA LEU A 241 -13.63 10.38 -15.95
C LEU A 241 -13.27 11.85 -16.18
N LEU A 242 -13.80 12.47 -17.23
CA LEU A 242 -13.56 13.89 -17.54
C LEU A 242 -13.96 14.83 -16.39
N ASN A 243 -15.05 14.52 -15.68
CA ASN A 243 -15.46 15.28 -14.49
C ASN A 243 -14.43 15.17 -13.37
N LEU A 244 -13.89 13.98 -13.11
CA LEU A 244 -12.81 13.79 -12.14
C LEU A 244 -11.57 14.59 -12.56
N ILE A 245 -11.16 14.49 -13.83
CA ILE A 245 -10.01 15.24 -14.38
C ILE A 245 -10.16 16.74 -14.13
N ASN A 246 -11.35 17.28 -14.40
CA ASN A 246 -11.63 18.69 -14.19
C ASN A 246 -11.58 19.10 -12.71
N ARG A 247 -11.95 18.19 -11.79
CA ARG A 247 -11.88 18.44 -10.34
C ARG A 247 -10.43 18.47 -9.83
N VAL A 248 -9.58 17.55 -10.29
CA VAL A 248 -8.22 17.37 -9.73
C VAL A 248 -7.13 18.18 -10.43
N ARG A 249 -7.33 18.55 -11.70
CA ARG A 249 -6.33 19.31 -12.48
C ARG A 249 -5.77 20.55 -11.76
N PRO A 250 -6.58 21.41 -11.11
CA PRO A 250 -6.05 22.62 -10.46
C PRO A 250 -5.02 22.32 -9.36
N ALA A 251 -5.08 21.16 -8.71
CA ALA A 251 -4.14 20.79 -7.65
C ALA A 251 -2.74 20.44 -8.19
N ILE A 252 -2.64 19.94 -9.42
CA ILE A 252 -1.37 19.57 -10.06
C ILE A 252 -0.59 20.81 -10.51
N GLU A 253 -1.32 21.82 -10.97
CA GLU A 253 -0.75 23.09 -11.42
C GLU A 253 -0.25 23.92 -10.22
N ARG A 254 -0.60 23.52 -8.99
CA ARG A 254 -0.18 24.17 -7.76
C ARG A 254 1.24 23.76 -7.39
N GLN A 255 2.10 24.75 -7.20
CA GLN A 255 3.36 24.55 -6.49
C GLN A 255 3.06 24.45 -4.99
N LEU A 256 3.46 23.34 -4.37
CA LEU A 256 3.39 23.21 -2.92
C LEU A 256 4.39 24.18 -2.26
N PRO A 257 4.02 24.85 -1.16
CA PRO A 257 5.00 25.56 -0.35
C PRO A 257 6.07 24.59 0.16
N ASN A 258 7.32 25.05 0.27
CA ASN A 258 8.43 24.25 0.79
C ASN A 258 8.16 23.67 2.20
N GLU A 259 7.30 24.33 2.99
CA GLU A 259 6.92 23.89 4.34
C GLU A 259 5.96 22.67 4.36
N GLU A 260 5.36 22.34 3.21
CA GLU A 260 4.46 21.19 3.05
C GLU A 260 5.10 20.02 2.27
N ALA A 261 6.24 20.23 1.64
CA ALA A 261 6.92 19.24 0.80
C ALA A 261 8.06 18.53 1.54
N GLY A 262 8.23 17.23 1.30
CA GLY A 262 9.29 16.42 1.87
C GLY A 262 9.07 16.12 3.35
N ASP A 263 10.16 15.79 4.04
CA ASP A 263 10.16 15.46 5.46
C ASP A 263 10.22 16.72 6.34
N THR A 264 9.04 17.23 6.76
CA THR A 264 8.94 18.50 7.50
C THR A 264 8.64 18.30 8.99
N PRO A 265 9.05 19.24 9.87
CA PRO A 265 8.73 19.18 11.29
C PRO A 265 7.23 19.06 11.59
N ALA A 266 6.39 19.70 10.77
CA ALA A 266 4.93 19.63 10.92
C ALA A 266 4.39 18.23 10.61
N LYS A 267 4.86 17.59 9.52
CA LYS A 267 4.49 16.20 9.19
C LYS A 267 4.95 15.23 10.29
N ARG A 268 6.20 15.36 10.74
CA ARG A 268 6.76 14.55 11.84
C ARG A 268 5.93 14.71 13.13
N ALA A 269 5.56 15.94 13.47
CA ALA A 269 4.74 16.23 14.65
C ALA A 269 3.35 15.58 14.54
N LEU A 270 2.72 15.66 13.37
CA LEU A 270 1.42 15.02 13.13
C LEU A 270 1.51 13.49 13.18
N CYS A 271 2.50 12.87 12.51
CA CYS A 271 2.70 11.42 12.60
C CYS A 271 2.89 10.96 14.05
N ARG A 272 3.66 11.72 14.85
CA ARG A 272 3.85 11.45 16.29
C ARG A 272 2.57 11.68 17.11
N GLU A 273 1.72 12.62 16.73
CA GLU A 273 0.41 12.85 17.37
C GLU A 273 -0.57 11.71 17.06
N VAL A 274 -0.65 11.25 15.81
CA VAL A 274 -1.46 10.10 15.45
C VAL A 274 -0.96 8.83 16.16
N ALA A 275 0.36 8.61 16.20
CA ALA A 275 0.94 7.48 16.90
C ALA A 275 0.68 7.50 18.42
N ARG A 276 0.82 8.66 19.09
CA ARG A 276 0.57 8.72 20.54
C ARG A 276 -0.91 8.54 20.88
N SER A 277 -1.81 9.10 20.07
CA SER A 277 -3.25 9.12 20.33
C SER A 277 -3.95 7.82 19.94
N SER A 278 -3.25 6.92 19.23
CA SER A 278 -3.74 5.60 18.83
C SER A 278 -3.34 4.46 19.79
N ILE A 279 -2.40 4.69 20.72
CA ILE A 279 -1.99 3.67 21.69
C ILE A 279 -3.10 3.49 22.74
N VAL A 280 -3.61 2.26 22.84
CA VAL A 280 -4.65 1.90 23.83
C VAL A 280 -4.00 1.23 25.04
N LEU A 281 -4.13 1.86 26.21
CA LEU A 281 -3.71 1.25 27.48
C LEU A 281 -4.73 0.20 27.93
N LEU A 282 -4.47 -1.07 27.61
CA LEU A 282 -5.38 -2.17 27.94
C LEU A 282 -5.36 -2.56 29.43
N LYS A 283 -4.18 -2.47 30.08
CA LYS A 283 -3.99 -2.93 31.46
C LYS A 283 -2.89 -2.11 32.15
N ASN A 284 -3.14 -1.66 33.38
CA ASN A 284 -2.16 -0.99 34.24
C ASN A 284 -2.41 -1.34 35.72
N GLU A 285 -2.04 -2.55 36.12
CA GLU A 285 -2.11 -3.00 37.52
C GLU A 285 -0.86 -2.56 38.29
N GLY A 286 -0.99 -2.29 39.59
CA GLY A 286 0.15 -1.94 40.45
C GLY A 286 0.77 -0.57 40.16
N LYS A 287 0.11 0.28 39.34
CA LYS A 287 0.63 1.60 38.93
C LYS A 287 2.02 1.52 38.30
N VAL A 288 2.24 0.50 37.46
CA VAL A 288 3.50 0.33 36.73
C VAL A 288 3.73 1.50 35.77
N LEU A 289 2.68 1.98 35.11
CA LEU A 289 2.73 3.16 34.25
C LEU A 289 2.10 4.39 34.94
N PRO A 290 2.63 5.60 34.67
CA PRO A 290 3.76 5.91 33.78
C PRO A 290 5.13 5.56 34.38
N LEU A 291 6.11 5.24 33.53
CA LEU A 291 7.50 5.09 33.95
C LEU A 291 8.10 6.46 34.27
N ASP A 292 8.82 6.58 35.39
CA ASP A 292 9.55 7.79 35.75
C ASP A 292 10.97 7.76 35.18
N PRO A 293 11.29 8.55 34.13
CA PRO A 293 12.62 8.56 33.53
C PRO A 293 13.70 9.14 34.46
N SER A 294 13.29 9.92 35.47
CA SER A 294 14.18 10.48 36.50
C SER A 294 14.58 9.46 37.57
N ALA A 295 13.80 8.37 37.70
CA ALA A 295 14.21 7.24 38.51
C ALA A 295 15.52 6.67 37.94
N GLN A 296 16.58 6.63 38.75
CA GLN A 296 17.90 6.11 38.39
C GLN A 296 17.92 4.57 38.31
N GLN A 297 16.94 4.00 37.60
CA GLN A 297 16.80 2.57 37.36
C GLN A 297 17.31 2.20 35.97
N THR A 298 17.56 0.90 35.79
CA THR A 298 17.90 0.30 34.49
C THR A 298 16.63 -0.27 33.87
N TYR A 299 16.51 -0.16 32.55
CA TYR A 299 15.35 -0.59 31.77
C TYR A 299 15.73 -1.79 30.90
N GLY A 300 14.96 -2.87 31.00
CA GLY A 300 15.11 -4.06 30.15
C GLY A 300 14.08 -4.06 29.02
N LEU A 301 14.55 -4.02 27.76
CA LEU A 301 13.72 -4.16 26.57
C LEU A 301 13.89 -5.56 25.99
N ILE A 302 12.84 -6.38 26.13
CA ILE A 302 12.86 -7.78 25.72
C ILE A 302 11.84 -7.99 24.60
N GLY A 303 12.28 -8.58 23.50
CA GLY A 303 11.42 -8.94 22.37
C GLY A 303 11.89 -8.34 21.04
N PRO A 304 11.63 -9.02 19.91
CA PRO A 304 12.08 -8.57 18.60
C PRO A 304 11.44 -7.23 18.22
N GLY A 305 10.20 -6.95 18.61
CA GLY A 305 9.52 -5.69 18.28
C GLY A 305 10.16 -4.44 18.91
N ALA A 306 10.96 -4.57 19.97
CA ALA A 306 11.69 -3.44 20.53
C ALA A 306 12.91 -3.05 19.68
N ILE A 307 13.48 -4.03 18.97
CA ILE A 307 14.73 -3.90 18.20
C ILE A 307 14.42 -3.76 16.70
N TYR A 308 13.47 -4.56 16.20
CA TYR A 308 13.02 -4.67 14.82
C TYR A 308 11.48 -4.55 14.79
N PRO A 309 10.93 -3.33 14.97
CA PRO A 309 9.50 -3.14 14.98
C PRO A 309 8.86 -3.42 13.62
N ALA A 310 7.66 -3.99 13.62
CA ALA A 310 6.79 -3.96 12.46
C ALA A 310 6.21 -2.54 12.33
N VAL A 311 6.57 -1.83 11.27
CA VAL A 311 6.23 -0.41 11.07
C VAL A 311 4.96 -0.19 10.27
N SER A 312 4.57 -1.19 9.47
CA SER A 312 3.37 -1.19 8.64
C SER A 312 2.89 -2.63 8.45
N GLY A 313 1.63 -2.79 8.05
CA GLY A 313 1.21 -4.02 7.36
C GLY A 313 1.76 -4.08 5.93
N GLY A 314 1.65 -5.24 5.29
CA GLY A 314 2.19 -5.47 3.95
C GLY A 314 1.24 -5.10 2.81
N GLY A 315 1.70 -5.27 1.58
CA GLY A 315 0.88 -5.11 0.38
C GLY A 315 0.76 -3.66 -0.08
N SER A 316 -0.38 -3.31 -0.70
CA SER A 316 -0.59 -2.01 -1.34
C SER A 316 -0.60 -0.82 -0.40
N ALA A 317 -0.75 -1.02 0.91
CA ALA A 317 -0.69 0.06 1.87
C ALA A 317 0.76 0.44 2.28
N ASP A 318 1.74 -0.41 1.96
CA ASP A 318 3.14 -0.20 2.34
C ASP A 318 3.84 0.86 1.47
N LEU A 319 4.85 1.52 2.04
CA LEU A 319 5.70 2.50 1.37
C LEU A 319 7.07 2.63 2.04
N ARG A 320 8.00 3.34 1.39
CA ARG A 320 9.31 3.66 1.97
C ARG A 320 9.23 4.89 2.87
N PRO A 321 9.37 4.76 4.21
CA PRO A 321 9.27 5.91 5.10
C PRO A 321 10.50 6.82 4.99
N TYR A 322 10.36 8.12 5.27
CA TYR A 322 11.51 9.03 5.40
C TYR A 322 12.52 8.53 6.44
N TYR A 323 12.03 8.08 7.59
CA TYR A 323 12.78 7.37 8.61
C TYR A 323 11.81 6.62 9.54
N VAL A 324 12.35 5.74 10.36
CA VAL A 324 11.63 5.05 11.43
C VAL A 324 12.40 5.27 12.73
N GLN A 325 11.74 5.78 13.77
CA GLN A 325 12.32 5.80 15.11
C GLN A 325 11.97 4.48 15.82
N ARG A 326 12.98 3.64 16.09
CA ARG A 326 12.75 2.32 16.70
C ARG A 326 12.44 2.48 18.21
N PRO A 327 11.62 1.60 18.83
CA PRO A 327 11.33 1.69 20.26
C PRO A 327 12.58 1.70 21.16
N LEU A 328 13.60 0.91 20.81
CA LEU A 328 14.90 0.94 21.49
C LEU A 328 15.51 2.34 21.50
N GLU A 329 15.68 2.93 20.32
CA GLU A 329 16.28 4.26 20.14
C GLU A 329 15.47 5.33 20.89
N ALA A 330 14.14 5.30 20.76
CA ALA A 330 13.26 6.25 21.43
C ALA A 330 13.37 6.19 22.96
N ILE A 331 13.58 5.01 23.54
CA ILE A 331 13.76 4.84 24.98
C ILE A 331 15.17 5.25 25.40
N GLU A 332 16.20 4.88 24.64
CA GLU A 332 17.58 5.33 24.85
C GLU A 332 17.70 6.86 24.83
N ASP A 333 16.97 7.55 23.95
CA ASP A 333 16.94 9.02 23.89
C ASP A 333 16.38 9.67 25.17
N VAL A 334 15.48 8.97 25.88
CA VAL A 334 14.82 9.49 27.10
C VAL A 334 15.61 9.17 28.36
N VAL A 335 16.11 7.93 28.49
CA VAL A 335 16.75 7.46 29.72
C VAL A 335 18.26 7.31 29.60
N GLY A 336 18.86 7.46 28.43
CA GLY A 336 20.29 7.23 28.22
C GLY A 336 20.61 5.75 27.97
N LYS A 337 21.43 5.51 26.94
CA LYS A 337 21.80 4.18 26.46
C LYS A 337 22.44 3.29 27.52
N GLU A 338 23.20 3.87 28.44
CA GLU A 338 23.86 3.18 29.55
C GLU A 338 22.86 2.57 30.55
N ARG A 339 21.62 3.07 30.59
CA ARG A 339 20.52 2.56 31.43
C ARG A 339 19.60 1.58 30.70
N VAL A 340 19.84 1.29 29.42
CA VAL A 340 19.02 0.34 28.65
C VAL A 340 19.77 -0.98 28.45
N ARG A 341 19.08 -2.10 28.65
CA ARG A 341 19.58 -3.45 28.34
C ARG A 341 18.58 -4.12 27.41
N THR A 342 19.08 -4.82 26.39
CA THR A 342 18.23 -5.48 25.39
C THR A 342 18.45 -6.98 25.38
N ALA A 343 17.40 -7.71 25.05
CA ALA A 343 17.48 -9.11 24.69
C ALA A 343 16.40 -9.42 23.66
N VAL A 344 16.73 -10.18 22.61
CA VAL A 344 15.73 -10.59 21.61
C VAL A 344 14.64 -11.46 22.25
N GLY A 345 15.01 -12.35 23.18
CA GLY A 345 14.09 -13.33 23.74
C GLY A 345 13.79 -14.44 22.73
N CYS A 346 12.78 -14.22 21.88
CA CYS A 346 12.33 -15.16 20.86
C CYS A 346 12.16 -14.46 19.51
N TYR A 347 12.58 -15.10 18.42
CA TYR A 347 12.30 -14.61 17.08
C TYR A 347 10.86 -14.94 16.67
N SER A 348 10.21 -14.01 15.97
CA SER A 348 8.81 -14.13 15.54
C SER A 348 8.61 -13.78 14.05
N HIS A 349 9.68 -13.82 13.26
CA HIS A 349 9.61 -13.54 11.83
C HIS A 349 9.01 -14.73 11.07
N ILE A 350 8.14 -14.47 10.10
CA ILE A 350 7.57 -15.50 9.22
C ILE A 350 8.61 -15.94 8.19
N LEU A 351 9.31 -14.95 7.61
CA LEU A 351 10.42 -15.13 6.67
C LEU A 351 11.72 -14.65 7.30
N THR A 352 12.86 -15.16 6.84
CA THR A 352 14.18 -14.63 7.24
C THR A 352 14.21 -13.11 7.03
N PRO A 353 14.64 -12.32 8.03
CA PRO A 353 14.65 -10.87 7.92
C PRO A 353 15.45 -10.38 6.69
N PRO A 354 15.01 -9.31 6.02
CA PRO A 354 15.74 -8.77 4.87
C PRO A 354 17.15 -8.29 5.27
N LEU A 355 18.15 -8.54 4.42
CA LEU A 355 19.56 -8.22 4.67
C LEU A 355 19.85 -6.71 4.51
N SER A 356 19.23 -5.87 5.34
CA SER A 356 19.21 -4.41 5.12
C SER A 356 20.33 -3.65 5.83
N GLU A 357 21.12 -4.31 6.67
CA GLU A 357 22.20 -3.70 7.46
C GLU A 357 23.55 -4.35 7.13
N TYR A 358 24.63 -3.58 7.27
CA TYR A 358 26.00 -4.01 6.97
C TYR A 358 26.23 -4.43 5.51
N VAL A 359 25.43 -3.90 4.60
CA VAL A 359 25.51 -4.14 3.16
C VAL A 359 26.08 -2.93 2.43
N THR A 360 26.99 -3.14 1.49
CA THR A 360 27.54 -2.07 0.64
C THR A 360 27.61 -2.47 -0.82
N VAL A 361 27.42 -1.47 -1.69
CA VAL A 361 27.56 -1.62 -3.14
C VAL A 361 29.03 -1.96 -3.45
N PRO A 362 29.32 -3.08 -4.16
CA PRO A 362 30.69 -3.51 -4.42
C PRO A 362 31.54 -2.43 -5.07
N GLY A 363 32.77 -2.25 -4.57
CA GLY A 363 33.70 -1.24 -5.06
C GLY A 363 33.42 0.19 -4.58
N THR A 364 32.43 0.38 -3.69
CA THR A 364 32.08 1.68 -3.11
C THR A 364 31.93 1.59 -1.58
N ASN A 365 31.71 2.74 -0.93
CA ASN A 365 31.32 2.82 0.48
C ASN A 365 29.81 3.13 0.64
N GLU A 366 29.04 3.09 -0.45
CA GLU A 366 27.60 3.36 -0.41
C GLU A 366 26.86 2.12 0.11
N GLU A 367 25.89 2.33 0.99
CA GLU A 367 25.06 1.25 1.52
C GLU A 367 24.12 0.70 0.46
N GLY A 368 23.91 -0.62 0.47
CA GLY A 368 22.91 -1.29 -0.35
C GLY A 368 23.46 -2.23 -1.42
N TYR A 369 22.70 -2.39 -2.49
CA TYR A 369 22.86 -3.41 -3.53
C TYR A 369 23.06 -2.78 -4.89
N GLN A 370 23.82 -3.46 -5.75
CA GLN A 370 23.92 -3.19 -7.19
C GLN A 370 23.08 -4.21 -7.97
N LEU A 371 22.25 -3.71 -8.88
CA LEU A 371 21.39 -4.51 -9.73
C LEU A 371 21.77 -4.35 -11.20
N PHE A 372 21.66 -5.43 -11.95
CA PHE A 372 21.90 -5.49 -13.40
C PHE A 372 20.83 -6.34 -14.09
N TRP A 373 20.11 -5.75 -15.04
CA TRP A 373 19.13 -6.45 -15.88
C TRP A 373 19.77 -6.85 -17.20
N TYR A 374 19.49 -8.06 -17.67
CA TYR A 374 20.00 -8.61 -18.93
C TYR A 374 18.87 -9.19 -19.76
N GLY A 375 19.01 -9.14 -21.09
CA GLY A 375 18.11 -9.85 -22.01
C GLY A 375 18.47 -11.32 -22.21
N ASP A 376 19.72 -11.69 -21.95
CA ASP A 376 20.25 -13.06 -22.03
C ASP A 376 20.80 -13.48 -20.66
N ASP A 377 20.87 -14.80 -20.41
CA ASP A 377 21.45 -15.37 -19.18
C ASP A 377 22.92 -14.94 -19.01
N PRO A 378 23.23 -14.09 -18.00
CA PRO A 378 24.59 -13.58 -17.81
C PRO A 378 25.55 -14.59 -17.16
N GLU A 379 25.07 -15.77 -16.74
CA GLU A 379 25.92 -16.87 -16.30
C GLU A 379 26.25 -17.81 -17.47
N GLY A 380 25.25 -18.18 -18.27
CA GLY A 380 25.45 -18.98 -19.49
C GLY A 380 26.24 -18.24 -20.58
N ASN A 381 26.10 -16.91 -20.64
CA ASN A 381 26.83 -16.04 -21.57
C ASN A 381 27.63 -14.96 -20.82
N PRO A 382 28.91 -15.21 -20.47
CA PRO A 382 29.75 -14.22 -19.78
C PRO A 382 30.00 -12.92 -20.57
N LYS A 383 29.65 -12.87 -21.86
CA LYS A 383 29.72 -11.65 -22.69
C LYS A 383 28.41 -10.86 -22.71
N ALA A 384 27.35 -11.36 -22.07
CA ALA A 384 26.10 -10.65 -21.94
C ALA A 384 26.34 -9.29 -21.26
N LYS A 385 25.82 -8.23 -21.87
CA LYS A 385 25.91 -6.87 -21.33
C LYS A 385 24.60 -6.52 -20.64
N PRO A 386 24.65 -5.84 -19.49
CA PRO A 386 23.43 -5.38 -18.85
C PRO A 386 22.71 -4.38 -19.76
N LEU A 387 21.41 -4.56 -19.92
CA LEU A 387 20.50 -3.63 -20.57
C LEU A 387 20.23 -2.43 -19.67
N HIS A 388 20.21 -2.65 -18.35
CA HIS A 388 20.02 -1.61 -17.35
C HIS A 388 20.78 -1.96 -16.06
N SER A 389 21.18 -0.96 -15.29
CA SER A 389 21.76 -1.14 -13.96
C SER A 389 21.40 0.00 -13.03
N THR A 390 21.21 -0.31 -11.75
CA THR A 390 20.90 0.69 -10.71
C THR A 390 21.35 0.21 -9.34
N THR A 391 21.34 1.09 -8.34
CA THR A 391 21.58 0.74 -6.93
C THR A 391 20.29 0.87 -6.12
N THR A 392 20.21 0.19 -4.99
CA THR A 392 19.07 0.29 -4.06
C THR A 392 19.50 -0.04 -2.64
N THR A 393 18.82 0.56 -1.67
CA THR A 393 18.94 0.18 -0.25
C THR A 393 17.89 -0.85 0.18
N GLN A 394 16.96 -1.22 -0.71
CA GLN A 394 15.88 -2.15 -0.39
C GLN A 394 16.33 -3.60 -0.60
N ALA A 395 16.30 -4.40 0.47
CA ALA A 395 16.54 -5.84 0.40
C ALA A 395 15.32 -6.62 -0.13
N THR A 396 14.11 -6.06 -0.02
CA THR A 396 12.89 -6.59 -0.64
C THR A 396 12.57 -5.77 -1.88
N MET A 397 12.55 -6.41 -3.04
CA MET A 397 12.47 -5.74 -4.34
C MET A 397 11.21 -6.21 -5.08
N TYR A 398 10.28 -5.27 -5.32
CA TYR A 398 9.00 -5.54 -5.97
C TYR A 398 8.93 -4.82 -7.31
N PHE A 399 9.00 -5.57 -8.41
CA PHE A 399 9.14 -5.03 -9.76
C PHE A 399 7.82 -4.97 -10.57
N ALA A 400 6.69 -5.37 -9.98
CA ALA A 400 5.46 -5.57 -10.75
C ALA A 400 4.81 -4.28 -11.25
N ASP A 401 5.17 -3.12 -10.67
CA ASP A 401 4.62 -1.80 -11.00
C ASP A 401 5.64 -0.83 -11.61
N ASN A 402 6.92 -1.19 -11.65
CA ASN A 402 7.98 -0.36 -12.21
C ASN A 402 9.05 -1.21 -12.89
N HIS A 403 9.00 -1.22 -14.22
CA HIS A 403 9.93 -1.95 -15.08
C HIS A 403 10.89 -0.96 -15.76
N PRO A 404 12.21 -1.13 -15.68
CA PRO A 404 13.16 -0.24 -16.36
C PRO A 404 12.89 -0.18 -17.87
N SER A 405 12.93 1.03 -18.44
CA SER A 405 12.75 1.22 -19.88
C SER A 405 13.85 0.51 -20.67
N GLY A 406 13.46 -0.21 -21.73
CA GLY A 406 14.39 -0.93 -22.62
C GLY A 406 14.79 -2.32 -22.15
N VAL A 407 14.33 -2.75 -20.97
CA VAL A 407 14.39 -4.16 -20.55
C VAL A 407 13.12 -4.86 -21.10
N PRO A 408 13.21 -6.08 -21.66
CA PRO A 408 12.04 -6.86 -22.09
C PRO A 408 11.25 -7.43 -20.90
N ASP A 409 9.99 -7.83 -21.12
CA ASP A 409 9.12 -8.42 -20.08
C ASP A 409 9.68 -9.73 -19.49
N VAL A 410 10.54 -10.44 -20.23
CA VAL A 410 11.29 -11.61 -19.78
C VAL A 410 12.77 -11.24 -19.74
N TYR A 411 13.37 -11.24 -18.55
CA TYR A 411 14.73 -10.78 -18.32
C TYR A 411 15.46 -11.63 -17.27
N TRP A 412 16.78 -11.43 -17.17
CA TRP A 412 17.60 -11.96 -16.09
C TRP A 412 18.04 -10.81 -15.18
N LEU A 413 17.98 -11.02 -13.87
CA LEU A 413 18.40 -10.04 -12.87
C LEU A 413 19.58 -10.57 -12.06
N ARG A 414 20.68 -9.81 -12.03
CA ARG A 414 21.79 -10.04 -11.10
C ARG A 414 21.76 -8.99 -10.01
N VAL A 415 21.69 -9.43 -8.76
CA VAL A 415 21.77 -8.58 -7.56
C VAL A 415 23.07 -8.87 -6.82
N VAL A 416 23.85 -7.84 -6.51
CA VAL A 416 25.16 -7.98 -5.87
C VAL A 416 25.27 -7.02 -4.69
N THR A 417 25.76 -7.51 -3.57
CA THR A 417 26.15 -6.70 -2.41
C THR A 417 27.39 -7.29 -1.76
N LEU A 418 28.15 -6.47 -1.06
CA LEU A 418 29.10 -6.93 -0.05
C LEU A 418 28.41 -6.90 1.31
N TYR A 419 28.54 -7.95 2.11
CA TYR A 419 28.03 -7.98 3.47
C TYR A 419 29.19 -8.13 4.47
N LYS A 420 29.24 -7.26 5.46
CA LYS A 420 30.28 -7.28 6.51
C LYS A 420 29.69 -7.69 7.86
N ALA A 421 29.86 -8.95 8.24
CA ALA A 421 29.39 -9.44 9.53
C ALA A 421 29.97 -8.61 10.70
N PRO A 422 29.14 -8.08 11.61
CA PRO A 422 29.63 -7.26 12.72
C PRO A 422 30.39 -8.06 13.78
N LYS A 423 30.23 -9.40 13.76
CA LYS A 423 30.95 -10.36 14.61
C LYS A 423 30.95 -11.73 13.96
N THR A 424 31.84 -12.61 14.40
CA THR A 424 31.83 -14.02 14.02
C THR A 424 30.52 -14.68 14.47
N ALA A 425 29.78 -15.27 13.54
CA ALA A 425 28.51 -15.93 13.80
C ALA A 425 28.18 -16.96 12.72
N THR A 426 27.30 -17.90 13.04
CA THR A 426 26.60 -18.71 12.03
C THR A 426 25.46 -17.88 11.47
N MET A 427 25.34 -17.84 10.15
CA MET A 427 24.30 -17.10 9.45
C MET A 427 23.42 -18.04 8.64
N LEU A 428 22.11 -17.83 8.72
CA LEU A 428 21.15 -18.36 7.78
C LEU A 428 20.89 -17.28 6.73
N VAL A 429 21.06 -17.63 5.46
CA VAL A 429 20.77 -16.75 4.33
C VAL A 429 19.72 -17.45 3.47
N ALA A 430 18.70 -16.71 3.06
CA ALA A 430 17.62 -17.21 2.23
C ALA A 430 17.31 -16.18 1.13
N SER A 431 16.96 -16.67 -0.06
CA SER A 431 16.34 -15.89 -1.13
C SER A 431 14.89 -16.35 -1.28
N PHE A 432 14.01 -15.42 -1.66
CA PHE A 432 12.61 -15.69 -1.96
C PHE A 432 12.21 -14.87 -3.17
N GLU A 433 11.54 -15.50 -4.12
CA GLU A 433 11.17 -14.94 -5.41
C GLU A 433 9.74 -15.34 -5.75
N ILE A 434 9.01 -14.41 -6.37
CA ILE A 434 7.67 -14.65 -6.91
C ILE A 434 7.68 -14.10 -8.33
N ASP A 435 7.58 -14.99 -9.31
CA ASP A 435 7.44 -14.61 -10.71
C ASP A 435 5.98 -14.63 -11.16
N ARG A 436 5.65 -13.76 -12.14
CA ARG A 436 4.34 -13.83 -12.79
C ARG A 436 4.30 -15.12 -13.62
N PRO A 437 3.24 -15.93 -13.53
CA PRO A 437 3.03 -17.05 -14.43
C PRO A 437 2.60 -16.51 -15.80
N ILE A 438 3.56 -16.04 -16.58
CA ILE A 438 3.38 -15.81 -18.02
C ILE A 438 4.27 -16.87 -18.68
N ASP A 439 3.64 -17.98 -19.02
CA ASP A 439 4.23 -19.19 -19.60
C ASP A 439 5.14 -20.00 -18.64
N LEU A 440 5.16 -21.32 -18.84
CA LEU A 440 5.87 -22.36 -18.09
C LEU A 440 7.41 -22.21 -18.11
N ILE A 441 7.95 -21.06 -17.72
CA ILE A 441 9.37 -20.85 -17.50
C ILE A 441 9.59 -20.84 -15.99
N ASP A 442 10.08 -21.97 -15.47
CA ASP A 442 10.56 -22.04 -14.09
C ASP A 442 11.70 -21.02 -13.92
N SER A 443 11.56 -20.18 -12.90
CA SER A 443 12.60 -19.26 -12.45
C SER A 443 13.84 -20.04 -12.01
N ILE A 444 14.99 -19.80 -12.63
CA ILE A 444 16.25 -20.41 -12.18
C ILE A 444 16.92 -19.44 -11.20
N ASN A 445 16.67 -19.64 -9.91
CA ASN A 445 17.37 -18.90 -8.88
C ASN A 445 18.76 -19.52 -8.64
N ARG A 446 19.80 -18.70 -8.71
CA ARG A 446 21.17 -19.09 -8.36
C ARG A 446 21.71 -18.12 -7.33
N PHE A 447 22.17 -18.69 -6.22
CA PHE A 447 22.66 -17.95 -5.07
C PHE A 447 24.11 -18.32 -4.80
N ASP A 448 25.02 -17.45 -5.22
CA ASP A 448 26.45 -17.61 -5.00
C ASP A 448 26.91 -16.70 -3.86
N ILE A 449 27.46 -17.31 -2.80
CA ILE A 449 28.16 -16.58 -1.73
C ILE A 449 29.66 -16.77 -1.95
N ASP A 450 30.33 -15.72 -2.40
CA ASP A 450 31.80 -15.67 -2.37
C ASP A 450 32.24 -15.16 -0.99
N ILE A 451 32.93 -16.01 -0.24
CA ILE A 451 33.40 -15.71 1.12
C ILE A 451 34.89 -15.42 1.04
N ASP A 452 35.27 -14.15 1.23
CA ASP A 452 36.66 -13.81 1.48
C ASP A 452 37.11 -14.48 2.80
N ARG A 453 38.07 -15.39 2.70
CA ARG A 453 38.11 -16.67 3.43
C ARG A 453 38.21 -16.58 4.96
N SER A 454 37.30 -17.27 5.67
CA SER A 454 37.60 -18.25 6.74
C SER A 454 36.31 -18.75 7.43
N ILE A 455 35.60 -19.75 6.89
CA ILE A 455 34.64 -20.65 7.59
C ILE A 455 34.02 -21.60 6.56
N ARG A 456 33.76 -22.85 6.94
CA ARG A 456 33.10 -23.88 6.10
C ARG A 456 31.62 -23.54 5.92
N ALA A 457 31.18 -23.32 4.68
CA ALA A 457 29.77 -23.23 4.31
C ALA A 457 29.25 -24.60 3.88
N ALA A 458 28.02 -24.93 4.28
CA ALA A 458 27.23 -26.01 3.70
C ALA A 458 25.92 -25.38 3.22
N SER A 459 25.69 -25.34 1.90
CA SER A 459 24.42 -24.91 1.33
C SER A 459 23.44 -26.08 1.30
N ARG A 460 22.18 -25.81 1.62
CA ARG A 460 21.03 -26.66 1.25
C ARG A 460 20.00 -25.73 0.62
N SER A 461 19.66 -25.99 -0.64
CA SER A 461 18.46 -25.46 -1.28
C SER A 461 17.23 -26.05 -0.58
N ILE A 462 16.26 -25.21 -0.20
CA ILE A 462 14.93 -25.64 0.24
C ILE A 462 13.97 -25.42 -0.90
#